data_AF-A0A7R9M128-F1
#
_entry.id   AF-A0A7R9M128-F1
#
_cell.length_a   1.000
_cell.length_b   1.000
_cell.length_c   1.000
_cell.angle_alpha   90.00
_cell.angle_beta   90.00
_cell.angle_gamma   90.00
#
_symmetry.space_group_name_H-M   'P 1'
#
loop_
_entity.id
_entity.type
_entity.pdbx_description
1 polymer ?
#
loop_
_entity_poly.entity_id
_entity_poly.type
_entity_poly.pdbx_seq_one_letter_code
_entity_poly.pdbx_strand_id
1 'polypeptide(L)'
;MLNELERNLQDAMSVTRNIYNEPFILAGGGAVEMAVGKILSEKAKSITGVHQWPYKAIQKALEVIPRTLIQNCGGDTIRTLTALRAKHATTSADNKTWGINGETGELADISKLGIWEPLSVKLQAYKTAVE
;
A
#
# COMPACT_ATOMS: atom_id res chain seq x y z
N MET A 1 13.60 -23.35 -13.94
CA MET A 1 14.28 -22.78 -12.75
C MET A 1 15.31 -21.72 -13.11
N LEU A 2 16.21 -21.97 -14.08
CA LEU A 2 17.22 -20.98 -14.52
C LEU A 2 16.62 -19.65 -15.00
N ASN A 3 15.59 -19.69 -15.87
CA ASN A 3 14.92 -18.48 -16.36
C ASN A 3 14.23 -17.66 -15.26
N GLU A 4 13.70 -18.32 -14.23
CA GLU A 4 13.03 -17.63 -13.11
C GLU A 4 14.05 -16.92 -12.21
N LEU A 5 15.23 -17.55 -12.02
CA LEU A 5 16.32 -16.95 -11.26
C LEU A 5 16.89 -15.71 -11.97
N GLU A 6 17.07 -15.78 -13.29
CA GLU A 6 17.48 -14.63 -14.10
C GLU A 6 16.46 -13.49 -14.01
N ARG A 7 15.17 -13.80 -14.11
CA ARG A 7 14.10 -12.81 -13.97
C ARG A 7 14.08 -12.16 -12.59
N ASN A 8 14.18 -12.94 -11.52
CA ASN A 8 14.20 -12.41 -10.15
C ASN A 8 15.41 -11.49 -9.92
N LEU A 9 16.57 -11.84 -10.48
CA LEU A 9 17.75 -10.99 -10.42
C LEU A 9 17.54 -9.68 -11.19
N GLN A 10 16.95 -9.77 -12.39
CA GLN A 10 16.64 -8.60 -13.20
C GLN A 10 15.64 -7.65 -12.50
N ASP A 11 14.63 -8.19 -11.82
CA ASP A 11 13.66 -7.43 -11.04
C ASP A 11 14.35 -6.70 -9.87
N ALA A 12 15.23 -7.39 -9.13
CA ALA A 12 16.00 -6.79 -8.03
C ALA A 12 16.94 -5.67 -8.51
N MET A 13 17.63 -5.86 -9.64
CA MET A 13 18.48 -4.82 -10.24
C MET A 13 17.66 -3.63 -10.72
N SER A 14 16.48 -3.87 -11.30
CA SER A 14 15.58 -2.82 -11.76
C SER A 14 15.07 -1.97 -10.59
N VAL A 15 14.70 -2.59 -9.47
CA VAL A 15 14.33 -1.90 -8.24
C VAL A 15 15.49 -1.06 -7.70
N THR A 16 16.70 -1.62 -7.68
CA THR A 16 17.91 -0.90 -7.23
C THR A 16 18.18 0.33 -8.09
N ARG A 17 18.06 0.19 -9.42
CA ARG A 17 18.19 1.31 -10.36
C ARG A 17 17.14 2.39 -10.12
N ASN A 18 15.89 2.00 -9.85
CA ASN A 18 14.82 2.94 -9.55
C ASN A 18 15.11 3.76 -8.29
N ILE A 19 15.63 3.12 -7.23
CA ILE A 19 16.03 3.79 -5.99
C ILE A 19 17.23 4.73 -6.24
N TYR A 20 18.20 4.32 -7.07
CA TYR A 20 19.34 5.17 -7.42
C TYR A 20 18.90 6.45 -8.15
N ASN A 21 17.95 6.34 -9.09
CA ASN A 21 17.46 7.48 -9.86
C ASN A 21 16.49 8.36 -9.05
N GLU A 22 15.63 7.75 -8.23
CA GLU A 22 14.64 8.43 -7.40
C GLU A 22 14.70 7.84 -5.97
N PRO A 23 15.48 8.47 -5.06
CA PRO A 23 15.83 7.91 -3.75
C PRO A 23 14.72 8.09 -2.70
N PHE A 24 13.48 7.80 -3.07
CA PHE A 24 12.33 7.83 -2.17
C PHE A 24 11.73 6.44 -2.00
N ILE A 25 11.51 6.06 -0.74
CA ILE A 25 10.95 4.77 -0.35
C ILE A 25 9.69 4.96 0.49
N LEU A 26 8.84 3.94 0.46
CA LEU A 26 7.56 3.91 1.14
C LEU A 26 7.36 2.57 1.85
N ALA A 27 6.54 2.55 2.90
CA ALA A 27 6.23 1.31 3.63
C ALA A 27 5.36 0.38 2.80
N GLY A 28 5.79 -0.87 2.60
CA GLY A 28 5.03 -1.85 1.81
C GLY A 28 3.82 -2.47 2.55
N GLY A 29 3.48 -3.71 2.20
CA GLY A 29 2.46 -4.48 2.93
C GLY A 29 1.04 -3.87 2.91
N GLY A 30 0.72 -3.06 1.90
CA GLY A 30 -0.56 -2.35 1.81
C GLY A 30 -0.66 -1.09 2.70
N ALA A 31 0.43 -0.70 3.38
CA ALA A 31 0.43 0.46 4.28
C ALA A 31 0.26 1.79 3.50
N VAL A 32 0.94 1.92 2.36
CA VAL A 32 0.84 3.11 1.48
C VAL A 32 -0.58 3.30 0.96
N GLU A 33 -1.22 2.23 0.49
CA GLU A 33 -2.58 2.27 -0.04
C GLU A 33 -3.58 2.76 1.01
N MET A 34 -3.40 2.31 2.26
CA MET A 34 -4.22 2.77 3.38
C MET A 34 -3.96 4.23 3.75
N ALA A 35 -2.69 4.66 3.73
CA ALA A 35 -2.31 6.04 4.01
C ALA A 35 -2.83 7.00 2.94
N VAL A 36 -2.68 6.66 1.66
CA VAL A 36 -3.22 7.42 0.52
C VAL A 36 -4.75 7.42 0.58
N GLY A 37 -5.37 6.28 0.86
CA GLY A 37 -6.82 6.16 1.04
C GLY A 37 -7.34 7.11 2.14
N LYS A 38 -6.64 7.23 3.27
CA LYS A 38 -6.99 8.19 4.32
C LYS A 38 -6.99 9.63 3.80
N ILE A 39 -5.92 10.03 3.11
CA ILE A 39 -5.77 11.39 2.56
C ILE A 39 -6.91 11.68 1.55
N LEU A 40 -7.23 10.71 0.69
CA LEU A 40 -8.35 10.83 -0.25
C LEU A 40 -9.69 10.95 0.46
N SER A 41 -9.90 10.21 1.56
CA SER A 41 -11.10 10.30 2.39
C SER A 41 -11.24 11.68 3.03
N GLU A 42 -10.15 12.24 3.57
CA GLU A 42 -10.12 13.58 4.16
C GLU A 42 -10.40 14.65 3.11
N LYS A 43 -9.76 14.54 1.94
CA LYS A 43 -10.01 15.44 0.81
C LYS A 43 -11.46 15.35 0.32
N ALA A 44 -12.05 14.16 0.28
CA ALA A 44 -13.46 13.98 -0.07
C ALA A 44 -14.40 14.73 0.88
N LYS A 45 -14.06 14.83 2.18
CA LYS A 45 -14.87 15.59 3.17
C LYS A 45 -14.85 17.10 2.93
N SER A 46 -13.75 17.62 2.38
CA SER A 46 -13.65 19.04 2.00
C SER A 46 -14.39 19.41 0.71
N ILE A 47 -14.84 18.42 -0.07
CA ILE A 47 -15.49 18.61 -1.37
C ILE A 47 -17.01 18.43 -1.22
N THR A 48 -17.77 19.39 -1.72
CA THR A 48 -19.23 19.36 -1.67
C THR A 48 -19.85 18.74 -2.93
N GLY A 49 -21.02 18.13 -2.78
CA GLY A 49 -21.81 17.62 -3.91
C GLY A 49 -21.26 16.34 -4.52
N VAL A 50 -21.48 16.14 -5.81
CA VAL A 50 -21.19 14.89 -6.53
C VAL A 50 -19.69 14.64 -6.72
N HIS A 51 -18.86 15.69 -6.67
CA HIS A 51 -17.42 15.58 -6.87
C HIS A 51 -16.69 14.84 -5.74
N GLN A 52 -17.33 14.57 -4.61
CA GLN A 52 -16.76 13.75 -3.53
C GLN A 52 -16.69 12.25 -3.87
N TRP A 53 -17.57 11.78 -4.76
CA TRP A 53 -17.73 10.34 -5.03
C TRP A 53 -16.50 9.69 -5.66
N PRO A 54 -15.82 10.29 -6.65
CA PRO A 54 -14.59 9.72 -7.21
C PRO A 54 -13.50 9.51 -6.15
N TYR A 55 -13.31 10.46 -5.23
CA TYR A 55 -12.32 10.33 -4.16
C TYR A 55 -12.63 9.15 -3.22
N LYS A 56 -13.90 9.01 -2.82
CA LYS A 56 -14.35 7.86 -2.01
C LYS A 56 -14.22 6.53 -2.77
N ALA A 57 -14.49 6.54 -4.07
CA ALA A 57 -14.36 5.35 -4.90
C ALA A 57 -12.90 4.87 -5.00
N ILE A 58 -11.96 5.78 -5.27
CA ILE A 58 -10.53 5.45 -5.33
C ILE A 58 -10.03 5.01 -3.95
N GLN A 59 -10.41 5.72 -2.88
CA GLN A 59 -10.09 5.32 -1.51
C GLN A 59 -10.52 3.87 -1.21
N LYS A 60 -11.73 3.48 -1.61
CA LYS A 60 -12.23 2.12 -1.42
C LYS A 60 -11.53 1.11 -2.33
N ALA A 61 -11.18 1.51 -3.56
CA ALA A 61 -10.46 0.65 -4.50
C ALA A 61 -9.06 0.30 -3.99
N LEU A 62 -8.34 1.25 -3.39
CA LEU A 62 -6.99 1.03 -2.83
C LEU A 62 -6.98 -0.07 -1.74
N GLU A 63 -8.09 -0.27 -1.03
CA GLU A 63 -8.20 -1.33 -0.02
C GLU A 63 -8.16 -2.75 -0.60
N VAL A 64 -8.27 -2.90 -1.93
CA VAL A 64 -8.16 -4.21 -2.58
C VAL A 64 -6.78 -4.83 -2.35
N ILE A 65 -5.73 -4.01 -2.29
CA ILE A 65 -4.35 -4.48 -2.12
C ILE A 65 -4.15 -5.12 -0.73
N PRO A 66 -4.37 -4.41 0.40
CA PRO A 66 -4.25 -5.04 1.73
C PRO A 66 -5.28 -6.17 1.92
N ARG A 67 -6.49 -6.08 1.35
CA ARG A 67 -7.46 -7.17 1.40
C ARG A 67 -6.94 -8.45 0.73
N THR A 68 -6.34 -8.31 -0.45
CA THR A 68 -5.79 -9.44 -1.22
C THR A 68 -4.59 -10.03 -0.49
N LEU A 69 -3.73 -9.20 0.10
CA LEU A 69 -2.62 -9.68 0.94
C LEU A 69 -3.14 -10.53 2.10
N ILE A 70 -4.11 -10.03 2.89
CA ILE A 70 -4.68 -10.80 4.02
C ILE A 70 -5.25 -12.14 3.55
N GLN A 71 -5.99 -12.13 2.43
CA GLN A 71 -6.59 -13.33 1.87
C GLN A 71 -5.55 -14.37 1.46
N ASN A 72 -4.48 -13.93 0.78
CA ASN A 72 -3.40 -14.81 0.33
C ASN A 72 -2.59 -15.38 1.50
N CYS A 73 -2.51 -14.65 2.62
CA CYS A 73 -1.86 -15.11 3.85
C CYS A 73 -2.77 -15.99 4.72
N GLY A 74 -4.01 -16.27 4.29
CA GLY A 74 -4.97 -17.08 5.07
C GLY A 74 -5.55 -16.39 6.30
N GLY A 75 -5.42 -15.06 6.40
CA GLY A 75 -5.94 -14.27 7.52
C GLY A 75 -7.43 -13.95 7.41
N ASP A 76 -8.04 -13.54 8.53
CA ASP A 76 -9.42 -13.03 8.54
C ASP A 76 -9.49 -11.65 7.88
N THR A 77 -9.89 -11.62 6.61
CA THR A 77 -9.98 -10.40 5.79
C THR A 77 -10.86 -9.31 6.39
N ILE A 78 -11.94 -9.66 7.09
CA ILE A 78 -12.87 -8.67 7.63
C ILE A 78 -12.28 -8.06 8.89
N ARG A 79 -11.83 -8.90 9.83
CA ARG A 79 -11.28 -8.45 11.10
C ARG A 79 -9.99 -7.67 10.91
N THR A 80 -9.05 -8.21 10.15
CA THR A 80 -7.72 -7.60 9.96
C THR A 80 -7.80 -6.30 9.17
N LEU A 81 -8.62 -6.23 8.11
CA LEU A 81 -8.80 -4.97 7.35
C LEU A 81 -9.48 -3.89 8.19
N THR A 82 -10.44 -4.25 9.04
CA THR A 82 -11.11 -3.30 9.94
C THR A 82 -10.12 -2.75 10.97
N ALA A 83 -9.28 -3.60 11.55
CA ALA A 83 -8.23 -3.17 12.46
C ALA A 83 -7.16 -2.31 11.75
N LEU A 84 -6.80 -2.63 10.50
CA LEU A 84 -5.91 -1.81 9.68
C LEU A 84 -6.48 -0.41 9.44
N ARG A 85 -7.76 -0.30 9.09
CA ARG A 85 -8.46 0.99 8.94
C ARG A 85 -8.41 1.81 10.23
N ALA A 86 -8.67 1.18 11.38
CA ALA A 86 -8.65 1.86 12.68
C ALA A 86 -7.26 2.42 13.02
N LYS A 87 -6.20 1.65 12.73
CA LYS A 87 -4.81 2.12 12.89
C LYS A 87 -4.53 3.36 12.04
N HIS A 88 -4.85 3.29 10.75
CA HIS A 88 -4.63 4.41 9.82
C HIS A 88 -5.52 5.61 10.08
N ALA A 89 -6.72 5.44 10.66
CA ALA A 89 -7.60 6.55 11.02
C ALA A 89 -6.96 7.49 12.06
N THR A 90 -6.13 6.98 12.96
CA THR A 90 -5.47 7.76 14.01
C THR A 90 -4.34 8.62 13.42
N THR A 91 -4.21 9.88 13.86
CA THR A 91 -3.32 10.90 13.23
C THR A 91 -1.83 10.78 13.60
N SER A 92 -1.42 9.77 14.37
CA SER A 92 0.00 9.57 14.69
C SER A 92 0.81 9.21 13.44
N ALA A 93 1.96 9.87 13.24
CA ALA A 93 2.86 9.62 12.11
C ALA A 93 3.28 8.15 12.02
N ASP A 94 3.46 7.51 13.17
CA ASP A 94 3.85 6.10 13.32
C ASP A 94 2.80 5.12 12.79
N ASN A 95 1.56 5.54 12.58
CA ASN A 95 0.51 4.64 12.10
C ASN A 95 0.52 4.46 10.58
N LYS A 96 1.22 5.32 9.84
CA LYS A 96 1.31 5.26 8.37
C LYS A 96 2.10 4.05 7.88
N THR A 97 2.97 3.48 8.71
CA THR A 97 3.82 2.34 8.39
C THR A 97 3.17 1.00 8.72
N TRP A 98 1.97 1.00 9.31
CA TRP A 98 1.25 -0.24 9.62
C TRP A 98 0.66 -0.86 8.36
N GLY A 99 0.88 -2.16 8.19
CA GLY A 99 0.40 -2.92 7.06
C GLY A 99 0.20 -4.39 7.44
N ILE A 100 0.15 -5.23 6.43
CA ILE A 100 -0.07 -6.67 6.56
C ILE A 100 1.27 -7.38 6.43
N ASN A 101 1.60 -8.22 7.41
CA ASN A 101 2.73 -9.13 7.30
C ASN A 101 2.36 -10.29 6.36
N GLY A 102 3.13 -10.45 5.29
CA GLY A 102 2.92 -11.48 4.28
C GLY A 102 3.13 -12.92 4.78
N GLU A 103 3.84 -13.12 5.89
CA GLU A 103 4.11 -14.44 6.46
C GLU A 103 3.05 -14.87 7.47
N THR A 104 2.58 -13.95 8.31
CA THR A 104 1.63 -14.26 9.39
C THR A 104 0.18 -13.88 9.06
N GLY A 105 -0.04 -13.02 8.07
CA GLY A 105 -1.36 -12.46 7.76
C GLY A 105 -1.88 -11.47 8.82
N GLU A 106 -1.05 -11.10 9.79
CA GLU A 106 -1.39 -10.19 10.88
C GLU A 106 -0.92 -8.75 10.61
N LEU A 107 -1.41 -7.83 11.44
CA LEU A 107 -1.00 -6.43 11.42
C LEU A 107 0.39 -6.27 12.02
N ALA A 108 1.29 -5.64 11.27
CA ALA A 108 2.62 -5.31 11.76
C ALA A 108 3.04 -3.91 11.32
N ASP A 109 4.02 -3.36 12.03
CA ASP A 109 4.74 -2.17 11.60
C ASP A 109 5.77 -2.59 10.54
N ILE A 110 5.43 -2.32 9.29
CA ILE A 110 6.18 -2.78 8.11
C ILE A 110 7.57 -2.14 8.05
N SER A 111 7.71 -0.93 8.63
CA SER A 111 9.02 -0.26 8.73
C SER A 111 10.00 -1.03 9.61
N LYS A 112 9.51 -1.61 10.72
CA LYS A 112 10.32 -2.42 11.64
C LYS A 112 10.69 -3.77 11.05
N LEU A 113 9.89 -4.27 10.11
CA LEU A 113 10.18 -5.48 9.34
C LEU A 113 11.13 -5.21 8.16
N GLY A 114 11.50 -3.96 7.89
CA GLY A 114 12.40 -3.59 6.79
C GLY A 114 11.78 -3.76 5.40
N ILE A 115 10.45 -3.78 5.30
CA ILE A 115 9.74 -4.00 4.04
C ILE A 115 9.46 -2.64 3.38
N TRP A 116 10.22 -2.31 2.35
CA TRP A 116 10.17 -1.02 1.66
C TRP A 116 9.90 -1.19 0.17
N GLU A 117 9.14 -0.26 -0.39
CA GLU A 117 8.83 -0.19 -1.81
C GLU A 117 9.30 1.16 -2.39
N PRO A 118 9.84 1.21 -3.62
CA PRO A 118 10.21 2.48 -4.25
C PRO A 118 8.98 3.33 -4.58
N LEU A 119 9.08 4.65 -4.36
CA LEU A 119 8.03 5.62 -4.71
C LEU A 119 7.69 5.56 -6.20
N SER A 120 8.71 5.51 -7.06
CA SER A 120 8.59 5.46 -8.52
C SER A 120 7.62 4.37 -9.00
N VAL A 121 7.71 3.18 -8.42
CA VAL A 121 6.86 2.04 -8.76
C VAL A 121 5.40 2.31 -8.40
N LYS A 122 5.14 2.87 -7.21
CA LYS A 122 3.77 3.20 -6.77
C LYS A 122 3.15 4.32 -7.59
N LEU A 123 3.90 5.38 -7.86
CA LEU A 123 3.43 6.49 -8.69
C LEU A 123 3.05 6.00 -10.09
N GLN A 124 3.92 5.19 -10.72
CA GLN A 124 3.64 4.63 -12.03
C GLN A 124 2.43 3.70 -12.01
N ALA A 125 2.31 2.84 -11.00
CA ALA A 125 1.17 1.94 -10.86
C ALA A 125 -0.16 2.70 -10.74
N TYR A 126 -0.21 3.75 -9.91
CA TYR A 126 -1.41 4.57 -9.75
C TYR A 126 -1.73 5.37 -11.01
N LYS A 127 -0.71 5.92 -11.67
CA LYS A 127 -0.88 6.66 -12.92
C LYS A 127 -1.49 5.77 -14.00
N THR A 128 -0.86 4.63 -14.28
CA THR A 128 -1.33 3.69 -15.32
C THR A 128 -2.67 3.02 -14.99
N ALA A 129 -3.03 2.88 -13.71
CA ALA A 129 -4.33 2.33 -13.35
C ALA A 129 -5.50 3.33 -13.48
N VAL A 130 -5.20 4.64 -13.47
CA VAL A 130 -6.21 5.71 -13.51
C VAL A 130 -6.33 6.35 -14.90
N GLU A 131 -5.23 6.46 -15.64
CA GLU A 131 -5.21 6.89 -17.05
C GLU A 131 -5.86 5.85 -17.98
#